data_AF-A0A8H3XDG6-F1
#
_entry.id   AF-A0A8H3XDG6-F1
#
_cell.length_a   1.000
_cell.length_b   1.000
_cell.length_c   1.000
_cell.angle_alpha   90.00
_cell.angle_beta   90.00
_cell.angle_gamma   90.00
#
_symmetry.space_group_name_H-M   'P 1'
#
loop_
_entity.id
_entity.type
_entity.pdbx_description
1 polymer ?
#
loop_
_entity_poly.entity_id
_entity_poly.type
_entity_poly.pdbx_seq_one_letter_code
_entity_poly.pdbx_strand_id
1 'polypeptide(L)'
;MLKKYRDLWWSHPMAEWEKAKLPYVLAENVTIDKYEERTDQFNVRGSWEWSAKLEKNGIVLGDVTVYELPTQAHEVCIGKITELMIEQCRPVNRTDAEIYLLGATRTRAKDFCKEPDGTFRPRKSAVDLPNGSDGLVLFFTLVLL
;
A
#
# COMPACT_ATOMS: atom_id res chain seq x y z
N MET A 1 4.98 10.66 -18.90
CA MET A 1 5.52 10.81 -17.53
C MET A 1 6.02 9.48 -16.93
N LEU A 2 5.38 8.35 -17.23
CA LEU A 2 5.74 6.98 -16.78
C LEU A 2 7.20 6.55 -17.02
N LYS A 3 7.80 6.83 -18.20
CA LYS A 3 9.19 6.42 -18.52
C LYS A 3 10.22 6.99 -17.55
N LYS A 4 10.08 8.29 -17.24
CA LYS A 4 11.05 9.03 -16.42
C LYS A 4 11.15 8.48 -14.98
N TYR A 5 10.06 7.92 -14.45
CA TYR A 5 10.02 7.30 -13.13
C TYR A 5 10.17 5.78 -13.16
N ARG A 6 10.44 5.14 -14.30
CA ARG A 6 10.73 3.69 -14.35
C ARG A 6 12.23 3.42 -14.38
N ASP A 7 12.99 4.32 -15.00
CA ASP A 7 14.44 4.18 -15.21
C ASP A 7 15.30 4.53 -13.97
N LEU A 8 14.71 5.16 -12.95
CA LEU A 8 15.44 5.75 -11.80
C LEU A 8 15.62 4.82 -10.58
N TRP A 9 14.92 3.69 -10.49
CA TRP A 9 14.56 3.14 -9.16
C TRP A 9 15.28 1.86 -8.82
N TRP A 10 15.51 1.03 -9.83
CA TRP A 10 16.60 0.08 -9.86
C TRP A 10 17.25 0.30 -11.20
N SER A 11 18.55 0.50 -11.25
CA SER A 11 19.33 0.33 -12.47
C SER A 11 19.21 -1.13 -12.90
N HIS A 12 18.04 -1.53 -13.42
CA HIS A 12 17.78 -2.83 -14.00
C HIS A 12 17.77 -2.63 -15.51
N PRO A 13 18.94 -2.67 -16.17
CA PRO A 13 19.07 -2.46 -17.62
C PRO A 13 18.35 -3.52 -18.47
N MET A 14 17.57 -4.42 -17.86
CA MET A 14 16.88 -5.54 -18.50
C MET A 14 15.35 -5.53 -18.31
N ALA A 15 14.78 -4.56 -17.60
CA ALA A 15 13.32 -4.45 -17.52
C ALA A 15 12.79 -3.88 -18.84
N GLU A 16 12.34 -4.77 -19.74
CA GLU A 16 11.59 -4.40 -20.94
C GLU A 16 10.18 -3.92 -20.52
N TRP A 17 10.09 -2.72 -19.93
CA TRP A 17 8.86 -2.15 -19.39
C TRP A 17 7.70 -2.07 -20.39
N GLU A 18 8.01 -2.06 -21.69
CA GLU A 18 7.02 -2.09 -22.78
C GLU A 18 6.41 -3.50 -22.99
N LYS A 19 7.07 -4.56 -22.50
CA LYS A 19 6.61 -5.97 -22.57
C LYS A 19 6.18 -6.53 -21.21
N ALA A 20 6.46 -5.82 -20.12
CA ALA A 20 6.09 -6.24 -18.77
C ALA A 20 4.56 -6.32 -18.65
N LYS A 21 4.05 -7.50 -18.27
CA LYS A 21 2.66 -7.67 -17.86
C LYS A 21 2.57 -7.42 -16.36
N LEU A 22 1.66 -6.55 -15.96
CA LEU A 22 1.42 -6.24 -14.55
C LEU A 22 0.40 -7.24 -13.97
N PRO A 23 0.48 -7.58 -12.67
CA PRO A 23 1.53 -7.17 -11.73
C PRO A 23 2.90 -7.78 -12.06
N TYR A 24 3.97 -7.00 -11.91
CA TYR A 24 5.34 -7.37 -12.25
C TYR A 24 6.22 -7.43 -11.00
N VAL A 25 6.91 -8.56 -10.79
CA VAL A 25 7.89 -8.70 -9.71
C VAL A 25 9.15 -7.94 -10.11
N LEU A 26 9.40 -6.83 -9.42
CA LEU A 26 10.52 -5.94 -9.68
C LEU A 26 11.81 -6.41 -8.99
N ALA A 27 11.69 -6.97 -7.80
CA ALA A 27 12.81 -7.47 -7.03
C ALA A 27 12.37 -8.61 -6.11
N GLU A 28 13.22 -9.62 -5.99
CA GLU A 28 13.03 -10.76 -5.08
C GLU A 28 14.02 -10.69 -3.92
N ASN A 29 13.72 -11.40 -2.84
CA ASN A 29 14.59 -11.52 -1.68
C ASN A 29 14.97 -10.17 -1.03
N VAL A 30 14.02 -9.25 -0.99
CA VAL A 30 14.18 -7.91 -0.38
C VAL A 30 13.65 -7.97 1.05
N THR A 31 14.37 -7.39 2.00
CA THR A 31 13.86 -7.19 3.37
C THR A 31 12.86 -6.03 3.40
N ILE A 32 11.89 -6.08 4.32
CA ILE A 32 10.88 -5.02 4.43
C ILE A 32 11.51 -3.65 4.71
N ASP A 33 12.55 -3.57 5.55
CA ASP A 33 13.21 -2.30 5.86
C ASP A 33 13.94 -1.73 4.63
N LYS A 34 14.52 -2.61 3.78
CA LYS A 34 15.14 -2.17 2.54
C LYS A 34 14.12 -1.66 1.53
N TYR A 35 12.96 -2.31 1.48
CA TYR A 35 11.84 -1.85 0.68
C TYR A 35 11.39 -0.46 1.15
N GLU A 36 11.13 -0.27 2.44
CA GLU A 36 10.70 1.02 3.00
C GLU A 36 11.73 2.13 2.73
N GLU A 37 13.00 1.90 3.06
CA GLU A 37 14.10 2.85 2.82
C GLU A 37 14.12 3.32 1.36
N ARG A 38 13.98 2.38 0.40
CA ARG A 38 13.99 2.69 -1.03
C ARG A 38 12.75 3.47 -1.45
N THR A 39 11.57 3.03 -1.03
CA THR A 39 10.33 3.72 -1.38
C THR A 39 10.29 5.14 -0.82
N ASP A 40 10.87 5.38 0.35
CA ASP A 40 10.94 6.70 0.97
C ASP A 40 12.04 7.57 0.32
N GLN A 41 13.23 7.01 0.09
CA GLN A 41 14.36 7.70 -0.56
C GLN A 41 13.95 8.34 -1.89
N PHE A 42 13.17 7.61 -2.67
CA PHE A 42 12.79 8.06 -4.00
C PHE A 42 11.34 8.59 -4.06
N ASN A 43 10.56 8.47 -2.98
CA ASN A 43 9.15 8.88 -2.89
C ASN A 43 8.23 8.11 -3.87
N VAL A 44 8.36 6.78 -3.93
CA VAL A 44 7.40 5.90 -4.61
C VAL A 44 6.27 5.58 -3.64
N ARG A 45 5.04 5.80 -4.12
CA ARG A 45 3.78 5.49 -3.43
C ARG A 45 2.71 5.15 -4.47
N GLY A 46 1.71 4.38 -4.05
CA GLY A 46 0.47 4.07 -4.75
C GLY A 46 0.52 2.92 -5.75
N SER A 47 1.61 2.16 -5.88
CA SER A 47 1.66 1.08 -6.90
C SER A 47 2.67 -0.03 -6.61
N TRP A 48 3.32 0.01 -5.44
CA TRP A 48 4.37 -0.92 -5.08
C TRP A 48 3.95 -1.62 -3.81
N GLU A 49 4.11 -2.93 -3.81
CA GLU A 49 3.80 -3.75 -2.65
C GLU A 49 4.95 -4.69 -2.35
N TRP A 50 5.22 -4.87 -1.07
CA TRP A 50 6.12 -5.90 -0.60
C TRP A 50 5.31 -7.04 0.02
N SER A 51 5.67 -8.28 -0.28
CA SER A 51 5.03 -9.47 0.29
C SER A 51 6.07 -10.49 0.69
N ALA A 52 6.03 -10.94 1.94
CA ALA A 52 6.94 -11.95 2.46
C ALA A 52 6.82 -13.26 1.65
N LYS A 53 7.96 -13.93 1.46
CA LYS A 53 8.08 -15.19 0.72
C LYS A 53 8.84 -16.25 1.49
N LEU A 54 9.93 -15.86 2.14
CA LEU A 54 10.85 -16.77 2.79
C LEU A 54 11.34 -16.17 4.10
N GLU A 55 11.37 -16.99 5.16
CA GLU A 55 12.13 -16.67 6.36
C GLU A 55 13.42 -17.50 6.37
N LYS A 56 14.57 -16.82 6.51
CA LYS A 56 15.88 -17.48 6.61
C LYS A 56 16.67 -16.85 7.74
N ASN A 57 17.10 -17.67 8.71
CA ASN A 57 17.86 -17.23 9.88
C ASN A 57 17.18 -16.08 10.65
N GLY A 58 15.84 -16.10 10.77
CA GLY A 58 15.07 -15.04 11.42
C GLY A 58 14.92 -13.75 10.61
N ILE A 59 15.37 -13.74 9.35
CA ILE A 59 15.19 -12.63 8.43
C ILE A 59 14.09 -12.98 7.44
N VAL A 60 13.05 -12.14 7.40
CA VAL A 60 11.97 -12.26 6.41
C VAL A 60 12.39 -11.56 5.12
N LEU A 61 12.33 -12.30 4.03
CA LEU A 61 12.60 -11.88 2.67
C LEU A 61 11.31 -11.97 1.87
N GLY A 62 11.09 -10.98 1.01
CA GLY A 62 9.89 -10.90 0.21
C GLY A 62 10.15 -10.31 -1.17
N ASP A 63 9.10 -10.30 -1.96
CA ASP A 63 9.11 -9.77 -3.31
C ASP A 63 8.48 -8.38 -3.35
N VAL A 64 9.10 -7.49 -4.13
CA VAL A 64 8.55 -6.19 -4.47
C VAL A 64 7.81 -6.31 -5.79
N THR A 65 6.50 -6.12 -5.75
CA THR A 65 5.60 -6.20 -6.91
C THR A 65 5.11 -4.82 -7.27
N VAL A 66 5.11 -4.52 -8.57
CA VAL A 66 4.58 -3.27 -9.12
C VAL A 66 3.26 -3.57 -9.83
N TYR A 67 2.26 -2.73 -9.56
CA TYR A 67 0.93 -2.78 -10.19
C TYR A 67 0.75 -1.68 -11.22
N GLU A 68 -0.33 -1.76 -11.98
CA GLU A 68 -0.70 -0.73 -12.95
C GLU A 68 -1.03 0.59 -12.24
N LEU A 69 -0.65 1.71 -12.87
CA LEU A 69 -1.05 3.01 -12.36
C LEU A 69 -2.57 3.15 -12.51
N PRO A 70 -3.25 3.75 -11.53
CA PRO A 70 -4.68 3.95 -11.62
C PRO A 70 -5.05 4.75 -12.86
N THR A 71 -6.06 4.25 -13.59
CA THR A 71 -6.66 4.98 -14.71
C THR A 71 -7.55 6.10 -14.19
N GLN A 72 -7.93 7.06 -15.04
CA GLN A 72 -8.92 8.06 -14.65
C GLN A 72 -10.25 7.42 -14.21
N ALA A 73 -10.66 6.31 -14.83
CA ALA A 73 -11.85 5.58 -14.44
C ALA A 73 -11.70 4.98 -13.04
N HIS A 74 -10.54 4.41 -12.72
CA HIS A 74 -10.22 3.90 -11.39
C HIS A 74 -10.32 5.01 -10.33
N GLU A 75 -9.69 6.16 -10.56
CA GLU A 75 -9.73 7.31 -9.65
C GLU A 75 -11.18 7.79 -9.40
N VAL A 76 -12.01 7.84 -10.45
CA VAL A 76 -13.43 8.21 -10.33
C VAL A 76 -14.19 7.19 -9.49
N CYS A 77 -13.95 5.90 -9.69
CA CYS A 77 -14.59 4.83 -8.92
C CYS A 77 -14.18 4.89 -7.44
N ILE A 78 -12.88 5.03 -7.14
CA ILE A 78 -12.37 5.18 -5.77
C ILE A 78 -12.96 6.43 -5.12
N GLY A 79 -13.03 7.55 -5.84
CA GLY A 79 -13.67 8.77 -5.38
C GLY A 79 -15.13 8.54 -4.99
N LYS A 80 -15.90 7.82 -5.82
CA LYS A 80 -17.32 7.57 -5.54
C LYS A 80 -17.54 6.64 -4.36
N ILE A 81 -16.72 5.60 -4.23
CA ILE A 81 -16.78 4.67 -3.10
C ILE A 81 -16.43 5.39 -1.81
N THR A 82 -15.40 6.24 -1.86
CA THR A 82 -14.99 7.07 -0.73
C THR A 82 -16.12 8.02 -0.28
N GLU A 83 -16.79 8.67 -1.23
CA GLU A 83 -17.94 9.53 -0.96
C GLU A 83 -19.07 8.76 -0.24
N LEU A 84 -19.46 7.59 -0.77
CA LEU A 84 -20.51 6.75 -0.19
C LEU A 84 -20.16 6.28 1.24
N MET A 85 -18.89 5.91 1.47
CA MET A 85 -18.42 5.50 2.79
C MET A 85 -18.49 6.66 3.79
N ILE A 86 -18.07 7.87 3.40
CA ILE A 86 -18.16 9.07 4.24
C ILE A 86 -19.62 9.39 4.58
N GLU A 87 -20.52 9.30 3.60
CA GLU A 87 -21.96 9.52 3.83
C GLU A 87 -22.53 8.53 4.83
N GLN A 88 -22.22 7.25 4.68
CA GLN A 88 -22.71 6.20 5.56
C GLN A 88 -22.12 6.28 6.98
N CYS A 89 -20.88 6.76 7.12
CA CYS A 89 -20.22 6.92 8.41
C CYS A 89 -20.54 8.26 9.10
N ARG A 90 -21.20 9.20 8.41
CA ARG A 90 -21.55 10.52 8.96
C ARG A 90 -22.31 10.46 10.30
N PRO A 91 -23.25 9.52 10.54
CA PRO A 91 -23.96 9.45 11.82
C PRO A 91 -23.07 9.17 13.03
N VAL A 92 -21.90 8.56 12.85
CA VAL A 92 -20.98 8.21 13.95
C VAL A 92 -19.82 9.19 14.11
N ASN A 93 -19.81 10.29 13.35
CA ASN A 93 -18.79 11.33 13.49
C ASN A 93 -18.78 11.92 14.91
N ARG A 94 -17.57 12.17 15.43
CA ARG A 94 -17.33 12.66 16.81
C ARG A 94 -17.87 11.76 17.92
N THR A 95 -18.06 10.47 17.64
CA THR A 95 -18.39 9.45 18.64
C THR A 95 -17.22 8.46 18.80
N ASP A 96 -17.32 7.55 19.77
CA ASP A 96 -16.35 6.46 19.94
C ASP A 96 -16.36 5.46 18.77
N ALA A 97 -17.40 5.52 17.92
CA ALA A 97 -17.50 4.73 16.70
C ALA A 97 -17.06 5.50 15.44
N GLU A 98 -16.45 6.68 15.57
CA GLU A 98 -15.98 7.49 14.45
C GLU A 98 -14.98 6.72 13.57
N ILE A 99 -15.11 6.85 12.24
CA ILE A 99 -14.24 6.21 11.26
C ILE A 99 -13.53 7.30 10.45
N TYR A 100 -12.20 7.22 10.40
CA TYR A 100 -11.36 8.12 9.62
C TYR A 100 -11.02 7.53 8.26
N LEU A 101 -11.14 8.34 7.22
CA LEU A 101 -10.52 8.11 5.92
C LEU A 101 -9.06 8.60 5.97
N LEU A 102 -8.12 7.74 5.58
CA LEU A 102 -6.70 8.05 5.48
C LEU A 102 -6.16 8.03 4.04
N GLY A 103 -7.03 7.78 3.06
CA GLY A 103 -6.63 7.61 1.66
C GLY A 103 -5.68 6.43 1.45
N ALA A 104 -4.84 6.51 0.42
CA ALA A 104 -3.85 5.49 0.07
C ALA A 104 -2.63 5.52 1.00
N THR A 105 -2.85 5.10 2.25
CA THR A 105 -1.79 4.99 3.26
C THR A 105 -1.17 3.60 3.22
N ARG A 106 0.15 3.53 3.08
CA ARG A 106 0.92 2.28 3.17
C ARG A 106 0.63 1.58 4.50
N THR A 107 0.26 0.31 4.43
CA THR A 107 -0.03 -0.53 5.59
C THR A 107 1.09 -1.54 5.76
N ARG A 108 1.74 -1.51 6.93
CA ARG A 108 2.73 -2.51 7.34
C ARG A 108 2.05 -3.52 8.25
N ALA A 109 2.08 -4.78 7.84
CA ALA A 109 1.76 -5.94 8.66
C ALA A 109 3.00 -6.86 8.70
N LYS A 110 3.01 -7.83 9.63
CA LYS A 110 4.15 -8.74 9.84
C LYS A 110 4.74 -9.29 8.53
N ASP A 111 3.87 -9.68 7.61
CA ASP A 111 4.26 -10.39 6.38
C ASP A 111 3.98 -9.59 5.10
N PHE A 112 3.48 -8.36 5.20
CA PHE A 112 3.05 -7.57 4.04
C PHE A 112 3.27 -6.07 4.22
N CYS A 113 3.62 -5.40 3.12
CA CYS A 113 3.57 -3.95 3.02
C CYS A 113 2.72 -3.58 1.79
N LYS A 114 1.47 -3.19 2.02
CA LYS A 114 0.46 -2.98 0.96
C LYS A 114 0.11 -1.50 0.85
N GLU A 115 -0.20 -1.05 -0.36
CA GLU A 115 -0.62 0.32 -0.64
C GLU A 115 -2.05 0.30 -1.19
N PRO A 116 -3.07 0.27 -0.31
CA PRO A 116 -4.47 0.22 -0.72
C PRO A 116 -4.88 1.52 -1.44
N ASP A 117 -5.88 1.43 -2.33
CA ASP A 117 -6.47 2.60 -3.00
C ASP A 117 -7.16 3.57 -2.01
N GLY A 118 -7.63 3.05 -0.88
CA GLY A 118 -8.20 3.82 0.22
C GLY A 118 -8.20 3.03 1.52
N THR A 119 -7.95 3.72 2.64
CA THR A 119 -7.94 3.11 3.98
C THR A 119 -8.91 3.83 4.90
N PHE A 120 -9.72 3.04 5.60
CA PHE A 120 -10.61 3.50 6.66
C PHE A 120 -10.21 2.86 7.97
N ARG A 121 -10.22 3.63 9.06
CA ARG A 121 -9.97 3.07 10.40
C ARG A 121 -10.92 3.64 11.44
N PRO A 122 -11.43 2.82 12.37
CA PRO A 122 -12.07 3.34 13.57
C PRO A 122 -11.12 4.25 14.34
N ARG A 123 -11.67 5.23 15.04
CA ARG A 123 -10.98 5.99 16.07
C ARG A 123 -10.63 5.02 17.20
N LYS A 124 -9.33 4.80 17.42
CA LYS A 124 -8.82 4.08 18.59
C LYS A 124 -8.09 5.06 19.50
N SER A 125 -8.06 4.75 20.79
CA SER A 125 -7.14 5.36 21.74
C SER A 125 -5.68 5.20 21.25
N ALA A 126 -4.82 6.17 21.58
CA ALA A 126 -3.39 6.03 21.32
C ALA A 126 -2.86 4.77 22.02
N VAL A 127 -2.04 3.99 21.32
CA VAL A 127 -1.38 2.78 21.87
C VAL A 127 0.02 3.17 22.33
N ASP A 128 0.46 2.66 23.48
CA ASP A 128 1.83 2.86 23.96
C ASP A 128 2.82 2.06 23.10
N LEU A 129 3.92 2.71 22.70
CA LEU A 129 5.07 2.07 22.04
C LEU A 129 5.69 1.00 22.96
N PRO A 130 6.24 -0.13 22.43
CA PRO A 130 6.62 -0.38 21.04
C PRO A 130 5.59 -1.17 20.23
N ASN A 131 4.48 -1.56 20.85
CA ASN A 131 3.50 -2.46 20.24
C ASN A 131 2.40 -1.62 19.57
N GLY A 132 2.72 -1.10 18.38
CA GLY A 132 1.74 -0.46 17.50
C GLY A 132 0.53 -1.37 17.24
N SER A 133 -0.66 -0.78 17.34
CA SER A 133 -2.03 -1.33 17.21
C SER A 133 -2.18 -2.72 16.58
N ASP A 134 -2.19 -3.77 17.41
CA ASP A 134 -2.83 -5.04 17.10
C ASP A 134 -4.32 -5.01 17.47
N GLY A 135 -5.19 -5.41 16.54
CA GLY A 135 -6.57 -5.83 16.84
C GLY A 135 -7.62 -5.22 15.92
N LEU A 136 -8.06 -5.97 14.90
CA LEU A 136 -9.19 -5.65 14.00
C LEU A 136 -9.13 -4.24 13.39
N VAL A 137 -8.17 -4.04 12.49
CA VAL A 137 -8.42 -3.08 11.41
C VAL A 137 -9.37 -3.78 10.44
N LEU A 138 -10.58 -3.27 10.30
CA LEU A 138 -11.41 -3.58 9.13
C LEU A 138 -10.74 -2.89 7.94
N PHE A 139 -9.77 -3.58 7.33
CA PHE A 139 -9.22 -3.19 6.06
C PHE A 139 -10.28 -3.52 5.00
N PHE A 140 -11.03 -2.52 4.57
CA PHE A 140 -11.62 -2.57 3.24
C PHE A 140 -10.52 -2.17 2.26
N THR A 141 -9.67 -3.15 1.91
CA THR A 141 -8.80 -3.01 0.75
C THR A 141 -9.69 -3.15 -0.48
N LEU A 142 -10.15 -2.02 -1.00
CA LEU A 142 -10.80 -2.02 -2.29
C LEU A 142 -9.71 -1.92 -3.35
N VAL A 143 -9.24 -3.07 -3.84
CA VAL A 143 -8.40 -3.10 -5.05
C VAL A 143 -9.36 -3.15 -6.23
N LEU A 144 -9.55 -2.03 -6.91
CA LEU A 144 -10.16 -2.05 -8.24
C LEU A 144 -9.06 -2.38 -9.24
N LEU A 145 -9.06 -3.61 -9.77
CA LEU A 145 -8.29 -4.00 -10.95
C LEU A 145 -9.04 -3.62 -12.22
#